data_AF-A0A3Q9NKB4-F1
#
_entry.id   AF-A0A3Q9NKB4-F1
#
_cell.length_a   1.000
_cell.length_b   1.000
_cell.length_c   1.000
_cell.angle_alpha   90.00
_cell.angle_beta   90.00
_cell.angle_gamma   90.00
#
_symmetry.space_group_name_H-M   'P 1'
#
loop_
_entity.id
_entity.type
_entity.pdbx_description
1 polymer ?
#
loop_
_entity_poly.entity_id
_entity_poly.type
_entity_poly.pdbx_seq_one_letter_code
_entity_poly.pdbx_strand_id
1 'polypeptide(L)'
;MRTRKQSKESGHKVSIEEEIEYKWKGVPMSSEAHLLDTTLFRGAILVPVLIGILLMVIAGLSSRTQLSPCFNAECFSTFFSLFKFQFAIMGLAIPLGALVASHHRSMQSAAQIKTQLNQNIFSNYIDHRKLFEQFFKDNNPLELRDPSSRQVWAIYDRVFPSAAYGDLSPNPTLKTFVKDIADHFHEISDLVKKELNPTSLNLKNSRIAFCWASSNFLVSDFLGISRPVVPIVIERDPIDQLRQYAQITLAIAKGLQDCANFHKFYENYSVIPEIERYYSEMKKVLEELQSINDARTKILNALENATDDHGNLNAKDDYASKSLSNRLKEFTHEPNVREYIDPEDVKTVLEHYIPSSHKQVFLDHMPVSWQLALQQSTNTSSVDQ
;
A
#
# COMPACT_ATOMS: atom_id res chain seq x y z
N MET A 1 -15.12 -26.95 8.15
CA MET A 1 -14.05 -27.65 8.90
C MET A 1 -13.62 -26.79 10.07
N ARG A 2 -14.10 -27.14 11.27
CA ARG A 2 -13.76 -26.50 12.56
C ARG A 2 -12.82 -27.45 13.30
N THR A 3 -11.65 -26.98 13.72
CA THR A 3 -10.84 -27.65 14.76
C THR A 3 -10.57 -26.65 15.87
N ARG A 4 -11.47 -26.67 16.86
CA ARG A 4 -11.34 -26.03 18.16
C ARG A 4 -10.41 -26.92 18.99
N LYS A 5 -9.17 -26.49 19.19
CA LYS A 5 -8.18 -27.19 20.01
C LYS A 5 -8.59 -27.03 21.48
N GLN A 6 -8.95 -28.14 22.13
CA GLN A 6 -9.18 -28.24 23.56
C GLN A 6 -7.90 -27.82 24.32
N SER A 7 -7.97 -26.73 25.06
CA SER A 7 -7.04 -26.44 26.15
C SER A 7 -7.53 -27.19 27.37
N LYS A 8 -6.75 -28.19 27.80
CA LYS A 8 -6.92 -28.94 29.04
C LYS A 8 -6.84 -27.98 30.22
N GLU A 9 -7.92 -27.86 30.98
CA GLU A 9 -7.87 -27.42 32.37
C GLU A 9 -7.02 -28.43 33.16
N SER A 10 -5.75 -28.09 33.41
CA SER A 10 -5.00 -28.70 34.51
C SER A 10 -5.17 -27.81 35.74
N GLY A 11 -6.25 -28.06 36.49
CA GLY A 11 -6.43 -27.50 37.82
C GLY A 11 -5.34 -28.04 38.75
N HIS A 12 -4.24 -27.31 38.87
CA HIS A 12 -3.27 -27.48 39.93
C HIS A 12 -3.97 -27.05 41.22
N LYS A 13 -4.45 -28.01 42.03
CA LYS A 13 -4.88 -27.73 43.40
C LYS A 13 -3.64 -27.34 44.19
N VAL A 14 -3.35 -26.04 44.22
CA VAL A 14 -2.39 -25.45 45.16
C VAL A 14 -2.82 -25.89 46.55
N SER A 15 -1.88 -26.45 47.31
CA SER A 15 -2.17 -26.91 48.67
C SER A 15 -2.53 -25.71 49.55
N ILE A 16 -3.45 -25.89 50.50
CA ILE A 16 -3.88 -24.82 51.44
C ILE A 16 -2.66 -24.23 52.17
N GLU A 17 -1.60 -25.03 52.37
CA GLU A 17 -0.35 -24.61 53.01
C GLU A 17 0.47 -23.66 52.12
N GLU A 18 0.56 -23.90 50.80
CA GLU A 18 1.21 -22.97 49.86
C GLU A 18 0.43 -21.66 49.72
N GLU A 19 -0.91 -21.71 49.77
CA GLU A 19 -1.76 -20.51 49.74
C GLU A 19 -1.58 -19.65 51.00
N ILE A 20 -1.39 -20.28 52.17
CA ILE A 20 -1.10 -19.59 53.43
C ILE A 20 0.32 -19.02 53.42
N GLU A 21 1.34 -19.76 52.96
CA GLU A 21 2.73 -19.30 52.93
C GLU A 21 2.91 -18.09 51.99
N TYR A 22 2.21 -18.10 50.84
CA TYR A 22 2.22 -16.98 49.89
C TYR A 22 1.54 -15.72 50.46
N LYS A 23 0.49 -15.90 51.28
CA LYS A 23 -0.28 -14.80 51.90
C LYS A 23 0.53 -14.04 52.96
N TRP A 24 1.45 -14.72 53.64
CA TRP A 24 2.30 -14.13 54.69
C TRP A 24 3.60 -13.52 54.16
N LYS A 25 4.21 -14.10 53.13
CA LYS A 25 5.43 -13.53 52.52
C LYS A 25 5.19 -12.21 51.80
N GLY A 26 3.94 -11.93 51.41
CA GLY A 26 3.51 -10.72 50.73
C GLY A 26 4.04 -10.64 49.29
N VAL A 27 3.36 -9.87 48.44
CA VAL A 27 3.72 -9.76 47.03
C VAL A 27 4.73 -8.62 46.86
N PRO A 28 5.79 -8.77 46.03
CA PRO A 28 6.62 -7.63 45.65
C PRO A 28 5.73 -6.54 45.03
N MET A 29 6.09 -5.28 45.24
CA MET A 29 5.31 -4.18 44.71
C MET A 29 5.33 -4.21 43.17
N SER A 30 4.16 -4.36 42.55
CA SER A 30 3.94 -4.32 41.11
C SER A 30 2.70 -3.46 40.81
N SER A 31 2.52 -3.03 39.56
CA SER A 31 1.36 -2.22 39.17
C SER A 31 0.02 -2.99 39.22
N GLU A 32 0.06 -4.32 39.24
CA GLU A 32 -1.13 -5.18 39.23
C GLU A 32 -1.52 -5.65 40.64
N ALA A 33 -0.60 -5.59 41.59
CA ALA A 33 -0.85 -6.01 42.97
C ALA A 33 -1.78 -5.01 43.69
N HIS A 34 -2.58 -5.52 44.62
CA HIS A 34 -3.35 -4.67 45.51
C HIS A 34 -2.41 -4.09 46.59
N LEU A 35 -2.54 -2.80 46.89
CA LEU A 35 -1.62 -2.07 47.78
C LEU A 35 -1.42 -2.77 49.14
N LEU A 36 -2.51 -3.28 49.73
CA LEU A 36 -2.50 -3.95 51.04
C LEU A 36 -1.74 -5.28 51.03
N ASP A 37 -1.53 -5.88 49.86
CA ASP A 37 -0.84 -7.15 49.71
C ASP A 37 0.66 -6.99 49.49
N THR A 38 1.11 -5.74 49.31
CA THR A 38 2.52 -5.44 49.08
C THR A 38 3.31 -5.48 50.39
N THR A 39 4.46 -6.18 50.36
CA THR A 39 5.38 -6.28 51.52
C THR A 39 5.86 -4.92 52.00
N LEU A 40 6.13 -4.00 51.07
CA LEU A 40 6.59 -2.65 51.37
C LEU A 40 5.53 -1.84 52.13
N PHE A 41 4.25 -1.95 51.76
CA PHE A 41 3.18 -1.23 52.45
C PHE A 41 2.94 -1.81 53.84
N ARG A 42 2.91 -3.15 53.95
CA ARG A 42 2.81 -3.83 55.25
C ARG A 42 3.99 -3.47 56.15
N GLY A 43 5.22 -3.46 55.63
CA GLY A 43 6.41 -3.06 56.36
C GLY A 43 6.37 -1.60 56.82
N ALA A 44 5.96 -0.67 55.95
CA ALA A 44 5.86 0.75 56.26
C ALA A 44 4.89 1.06 57.42
N ILE A 45 3.87 0.23 57.62
CA ILE A 45 2.93 0.36 58.74
C ILE A 45 3.37 -0.46 59.95
N LEU A 46 3.73 -1.73 59.75
CA LEU A 46 4.01 -2.66 60.85
C LEU A 46 5.33 -2.36 61.56
N VAL A 47 6.37 -1.93 60.85
CA VAL A 47 7.69 -1.70 61.45
C VAL A 47 7.66 -0.55 62.49
N PRO A 48 7.13 0.65 62.18
CA PRO A 48 7.05 1.72 63.18
C PRO A 48 6.14 1.37 64.36
N VAL A 49 5.05 0.64 64.11
CA VAL A 49 4.12 0.18 65.15
C VAL A 49 4.81 -0.80 66.11
N LEU A 50 5.45 -1.84 65.58
CA LEU A 50 6.14 -2.85 66.38
C LEU A 50 7.33 -2.26 67.15
N ILE A 51 8.11 -1.37 66.53
CA ILE A 51 9.22 -0.67 67.21
C ILE A 51 8.67 0.22 68.34
N GLY A 52 7.59 0.96 68.09
CA GLY A 52 6.98 1.81 69.11
C GLY A 52 6.44 1.00 70.31
N ILE A 53 5.78 -0.13 70.05
CA ILE A 53 5.31 -1.05 71.10
C ILE A 53 6.50 -1.63 71.88
N LEU A 54 7.56 -2.08 71.20
CA LEU A 54 8.75 -2.61 71.85
C LEU A 54 9.40 -1.56 72.78
N LEU A 55 9.57 -0.33 72.30
CA LEU A 55 10.11 0.77 73.08
C LEU A 55 9.18 1.18 74.25
N MET A 56 7.87 0.96 74.11
CA MET A 56 6.90 1.22 75.17
C MET A 56 7.05 0.17 76.28
N VAL A 57 7.20 -1.11 75.93
CA VAL A 57 7.48 -2.19 76.90
C VAL A 57 8.80 -1.94 77.63
N ILE A 58 9.88 -1.63 76.91
CA ILE A 58 11.20 -1.36 77.51
C ILE A 58 11.13 -0.17 78.47
N ALA A 59 10.49 0.93 78.07
CA ALA A 59 10.33 2.12 78.92
C ALA A 59 9.47 1.84 80.16
N GLY A 60 8.40 1.04 80.02
CA GLY A 60 7.55 0.63 81.14
C GLY A 60 8.31 -0.21 82.18
N LEU A 61 9.07 -1.22 81.71
CA LEU A 61 9.87 -2.10 82.57
C LEU A 61 11.05 -1.37 83.23
N SER A 62 11.62 -0.37 82.56
CA SER A 62 12.76 0.40 83.06
C SER A 62 12.34 1.56 83.98
N SER A 63 11.03 1.83 84.09
CA SER A 63 10.55 2.91 84.95
C SER A 63 10.74 2.55 86.43
N ARG A 64 11.29 3.48 87.22
CA ARG A 64 11.46 3.31 88.68
C ARG A 64 10.15 3.44 89.46
N THR A 65 9.07 3.83 88.78
CA THR A 65 7.72 3.98 89.32
C THR A 65 6.97 2.67 89.22
N GLN A 66 6.31 2.23 90.30
CA GLN A 66 5.38 1.11 90.25
C GLN A 66 4.18 1.52 89.37
N LEU A 67 4.17 1.07 88.12
CA LEU A 67 3.06 1.32 87.19
C LEU A 67 1.90 0.41 87.56
N SER A 68 0.82 0.99 88.10
CA SER A 68 -0.46 0.30 88.32
C SER A 68 -1.48 0.74 87.27
N PRO A 69 -2.34 -0.16 86.76
CA PRO A 69 -3.41 0.22 85.85
C PRO A 69 -4.36 1.19 86.55
N CYS A 70 -4.55 2.35 85.94
CA CYS A 70 -5.36 3.44 86.47
C CYS A 70 -6.02 4.20 85.30
N PHE A 71 -7.32 4.46 85.41
CA PHE A 71 -8.15 5.02 84.33
C PHE A 71 -8.69 6.42 84.65
N ASN A 72 -8.04 7.16 85.55
CA ASN A 72 -8.38 8.56 85.82
C ASN A 72 -7.64 9.50 84.84
N ALA A 73 -8.08 10.77 84.77
CA ALA A 73 -7.51 11.75 83.84
C ALA A 73 -6.00 12.02 84.07
N GLU A 74 -5.56 11.99 85.32
CA GLU A 74 -4.16 12.21 85.70
C GLU A 74 -3.25 11.06 85.22
N CYS A 75 -3.69 9.81 85.37
CA CYS A 75 -3.02 8.62 84.90
C CYS A 75 -2.88 8.60 83.37
N PHE A 76 -3.91 9.05 82.63
CA PHE A 76 -3.79 9.23 81.18
C PHE A 76 -2.75 10.31 80.82
N SER A 77 -2.73 11.44 81.54
CA SER A 77 -1.74 12.50 81.32
C SER A 77 -0.31 12.01 81.55
N THR A 78 -0.08 11.27 82.64
CA THR A 78 1.21 10.65 82.93
C THR A 78 1.58 9.60 81.89
N PHE A 79 0.64 8.75 81.45
CA PHE A 79 0.85 7.75 80.40
C PHE A 79 1.27 8.39 79.08
N PHE A 80 0.56 9.42 78.62
CA PHE A 80 0.92 10.16 77.41
C PHE A 80 2.28 10.85 77.54
N SER A 81 2.58 11.42 78.71
CA SER A 81 3.87 12.06 78.98
C SER A 81 5.03 11.05 78.92
N LEU A 82 4.86 9.88 79.55
CA LEU A 82 5.86 8.81 79.59
C LEU A 82 6.11 8.17 78.21
N PHE A 83 5.06 8.00 77.40
CA PHE A 83 5.14 7.27 76.13
C PHE A 83 5.08 8.16 74.88
N LYS A 84 5.22 9.48 75.03
CA LYS A 84 5.15 10.45 73.92
C LYS A 84 6.09 10.10 72.76
N PHE A 85 7.30 9.65 73.07
CA PHE A 85 8.31 9.29 72.07
C PHE A 85 7.89 8.05 71.26
N GLN A 86 7.36 7.04 71.93
CA GLN A 86 6.89 5.79 71.33
C GLN A 86 5.69 6.04 70.44
N PHE A 87 4.74 6.88 70.89
CA PHE A 87 3.64 7.34 70.05
C PHE A 87 4.11 8.09 68.82
N ALA A 88 5.16 8.93 68.93
CA ALA A 88 5.73 9.61 67.77
C ALA A 88 6.33 8.61 66.75
N ILE A 89 7.00 7.55 67.22
CA ILE A 89 7.52 6.49 66.34
C ILE A 89 6.38 5.72 65.67
N MET A 90 5.36 5.29 66.41
CA MET A 90 4.18 4.64 65.81
C MET A 90 3.48 5.56 64.81
N GLY A 91 3.45 6.87 65.09
CA GLY A 91 2.93 7.92 64.22
C GLY A 91 3.62 7.97 62.85
N LEU A 92 4.87 7.51 62.72
CA LEU A 92 5.57 7.42 61.43
C LEU A 92 4.94 6.42 60.45
N ALA A 93 4.11 5.49 60.94
CA ALA A 93 3.36 4.58 60.06
C ALA A 93 2.47 5.32 59.06
N ILE A 94 1.94 6.49 59.44
CA ILE A 94 1.08 7.31 58.57
C ILE A 94 1.87 7.91 57.39
N PRO A 95 2.93 8.73 57.60
CA PRO A 95 3.69 9.30 56.49
C PRO A 95 4.43 8.24 55.66
N LEU A 96 4.93 7.16 56.27
CA LEU A 96 5.56 6.07 55.54
C LEU A 96 4.55 5.29 54.68
N GLY A 97 3.38 4.96 55.23
CA GLY A 97 2.30 4.34 54.47
C GLY A 97 1.81 5.23 53.32
N ALA A 98 1.69 6.54 53.55
CA ALA A 98 1.32 7.51 52.53
C ALA A 98 2.37 7.59 51.39
N LEU A 99 3.66 7.58 51.73
CA LEU A 99 4.74 7.58 50.75
C LEU A 99 4.71 6.31 49.87
N VAL A 100 4.58 5.13 50.48
CA VAL A 100 4.49 3.85 49.75
C VAL A 100 3.23 3.80 48.87
N ALA A 101 2.08 4.27 49.38
CA ALA A 101 0.85 4.37 48.60
C ALA A 101 0.96 5.34 47.41
N SER A 102 1.70 6.44 47.56
CA SER A 102 1.99 7.37 46.46
C SER A 102 2.89 6.74 45.41
N HIS A 103 3.94 6.03 45.82
CA HIS A 103 4.83 5.30 44.91
C HIS A 103 4.08 4.22 44.12
N HIS A 104 3.22 3.44 44.78
CA HIS A 104 2.36 2.45 44.13
C HIS A 104 1.45 3.06 43.07
N ARG A 105 0.80 4.19 43.39
CA ARG A 105 -0.04 4.93 42.43
C ARG A 105 0.76 5.39 41.22
N SER A 106 2.01 5.84 41.41
CA SER A 106 2.89 6.21 40.30
C SER A 106 3.17 5.03 39.36
N MET A 107 3.47 3.85 39.93
CA MET A 107 3.67 2.62 39.15
C MET A 107 2.40 2.19 38.38
N GLN A 108 1.24 2.26 39.02
CA GLN A 108 -0.05 1.96 38.39
C GLN A 108 -0.32 2.91 37.23
N SER A 109 -0.13 4.21 37.43
CA SER A 109 -0.28 5.22 36.37
C SER A 109 0.67 4.95 35.20
N ALA A 110 1.93 4.61 35.46
CA ALA A 110 2.89 4.28 34.40
C ALA A 110 2.45 3.05 33.57
N ALA A 111 1.96 1.99 34.23
CA ALA A 111 1.45 0.81 33.55
C ALA A 111 0.17 1.09 32.75
N GLN A 112 -0.72 1.93 33.30
CA GLN A 112 -1.94 2.37 32.63
C GLN A 112 -1.62 3.19 31.38
N ILE A 113 -0.68 4.14 31.46
CA ILE A 113 -0.21 4.93 30.31
C ILE A 113 0.33 4.01 29.21
N LYS A 114 1.16 3.03 29.57
CA LYS A 114 1.69 2.05 28.61
C LYS A 114 0.59 1.25 27.91
N THR A 115 -0.39 0.78 28.67
CA THR A 115 -1.54 0.03 28.14
C THR A 115 -2.39 0.90 27.21
N GLN A 116 -2.67 2.13 27.62
CA GLN A 116 -3.43 3.09 26.83
C GLN A 116 -2.70 3.49 25.54
N LEU A 117 -1.38 3.65 25.59
CA LEU A 117 -0.56 3.90 24.41
C LEU A 117 -0.65 2.76 23.40
N ASN A 118 -0.57 1.50 23.85
CA ASN A 118 -0.75 0.35 22.97
C ASN A 118 -2.15 0.27 22.36
N GLN A 119 -3.19 0.57 23.14
CA GLN A 119 -4.57 0.64 22.63
C GLN A 119 -4.74 1.75 21.59
N ASN A 120 -4.16 2.92 21.85
CA ASN A 120 -4.19 4.06 20.93
C ASN A 120 -3.48 3.73 19.62
N ILE A 121 -2.31 3.08 19.67
CA ILE A 121 -1.58 2.63 18.46
C ILE A 121 -2.46 1.69 17.64
N PHE A 122 -3.07 0.68 18.28
CA PHE A 122 -3.95 -0.27 17.58
C PHE A 122 -5.19 0.42 16.98
N SER A 123 -5.88 1.29 17.75
CA SER A 123 -7.06 2.01 17.26
C SER A 123 -6.69 2.90 16.07
N ASN A 124 -5.61 3.69 16.21
CA ASN A 124 -5.13 4.57 15.15
C ASN A 124 -4.77 3.79 13.88
N TYR A 125 -4.09 2.64 13.99
CA TYR A 125 -3.78 1.79 12.85
C TYR A 125 -5.04 1.33 12.09
N ILE A 126 -6.04 0.84 12.83
CA ILE A 126 -7.29 0.36 12.23
C ILE A 126 -8.08 1.50 11.58
N ASP A 127 -8.16 2.65 12.24
CA ASP A 127 -8.89 3.82 11.74
C ASP A 127 -8.19 4.42 10.52
N HIS A 128 -6.87 4.55 10.56
CA HIS A 128 -6.05 5.01 9.43
C HIS A 128 -6.24 4.12 8.20
N ARG A 129 -6.22 2.79 8.38
CA ARG A 129 -6.44 1.84 7.28
C ARG A 129 -7.85 1.94 6.69
N LYS A 130 -8.88 2.16 7.52
CA LYS A 130 -10.27 2.37 7.05
C LYS A 130 -10.43 3.68 6.28
N LEU A 131 -9.84 4.77 6.80
CA LEU A 131 -9.85 6.06 6.12
C LEU A 131 -9.12 5.99 4.78
N PHE A 132 -7.99 5.29 4.74
CA PHE A 132 -7.27 5.03 3.49
C PHE A 132 -8.13 4.22 2.50
N GLU A 133 -8.83 3.18 2.95
CA GLU A 133 -9.73 2.41 2.09
C GLU A 133 -10.86 3.28 1.52
N GLN A 134 -11.44 4.16 2.33
CA GLN A 134 -12.46 5.10 1.87
C GLN A 134 -11.88 6.10 0.86
N PHE A 135 -10.73 6.71 1.17
CA PHE A 135 -10.00 7.58 0.25
C PHE A 135 -9.76 6.89 -1.11
N PHE A 136 -9.34 5.62 -1.08
CA PHE A 136 -9.09 4.85 -2.30
C PHE A 136 -10.36 4.62 -3.11
N LYS A 137 -11.49 4.33 -2.46
CA LYS A 137 -12.79 4.15 -3.13
C LYS A 137 -13.32 5.45 -3.75
N ASP A 138 -13.15 6.56 -3.04
CA ASP A 138 -13.69 7.85 -3.45
C ASP A 138 -12.88 8.49 -4.59
N ASN A 139 -11.56 8.26 -4.62
CA ASN A 139 -10.65 8.94 -5.56
C ASN A 139 -10.02 8.03 -6.61
N ASN A 140 -10.01 6.70 -6.39
CA ASN A 140 -9.30 5.72 -7.23
C ASN A 140 -7.93 6.20 -7.72
N PRO A 141 -7.00 6.56 -6.80
CA PRO A 141 -5.80 7.33 -7.14
C PRO A 141 -4.88 6.62 -8.14
N LEU A 142 -4.90 5.29 -8.18
CA LEU A 142 -4.09 4.46 -9.08
C LEU A 142 -4.83 4.01 -10.34
N GLU A 143 -6.04 4.53 -10.59
CA GLU A 143 -6.93 4.17 -11.71
C GLU A 143 -7.14 2.65 -11.87
N LEU A 144 -7.24 1.94 -10.75
CA LEU A 144 -7.44 0.49 -10.77
C LEU A 144 -8.89 0.16 -11.13
N ARG A 145 -9.06 -0.92 -11.90
CA ARG A 145 -10.38 -1.47 -12.20
C ARG A 145 -10.88 -2.29 -11.01
N ASP A 146 -11.98 -1.85 -10.40
CA ASP A 146 -12.72 -2.54 -9.34
C ASP A 146 -11.81 -3.15 -8.24
N PRO A 147 -10.96 -2.36 -7.58
CA PRO A 147 -10.01 -2.87 -6.59
C PRO A 147 -10.73 -3.47 -5.39
N SER A 148 -10.41 -4.72 -5.06
CA SER A 148 -10.94 -5.35 -3.84
C SER A 148 -10.34 -4.70 -2.58
N SER A 149 -11.09 -4.69 -1.47
CA SER A 149 -10.57 -4.18 -0.18
C SER A 149 -9.24 -4.83 0.23
N ARG A 150 -9.04 -6.11 -0.11
CA ARG A 150 -7.79 -6.82 0.16
C ARG A 150 -6.61 -6.23 -0.61
N GLN A 151 -6.80 -5.85 -1.87
CA GLN A 151 -5.76 -5.20 -2.67
C GLN A 151 -5.46 -3.80 -2.14
N VAL A 152 -6.49 -3.03 -1.78
CA VAL A 152 -6.32 -1.70 -1.19
C VAL A 152 -5.53 -1.78 0.12
N TRP A 153 -5.82 -2.76 0.98
CA TRP A 153 -5.05 -2.98 2.21
C TRP A 153 -3.62 -3.42 1.93
N ALA A 154 -3.38 -4.24 0.90
CA ALA A 154 -2.02 -4.62 0.50
C ALA A 154 -1.21 -3.43 -0.06
N ILE A 155 -1.87 -2.44 -0.68
CA ILE A 155 -1.24 -1.17 -1.05
C ILE A 155 -0.95 -0.37 0.21
N TYR A 156 -1.94 -0.23 1.11
CA TYR A 156 -1.79 0.47 2.38
C TYR A 156 -0.60 -0.03 3.20
N ASP A 157 -0.47 -1.35 3.38
CA ASP A 157 0.62 -1.94 4.18
C ASP A 157 2.01 -1.69 3.55
N ARG A 158 2.07 -1.32 2.28
CA ARG A 158 3.33 -0.96 1.59
C ARG A 158 3.59 0.52 1.55
N VAL A 159 2.54 1.33 1.51
CA VAL A 159 2.64 2.78 1.65
C VAL A 159 2.94 3.15 3.11
N PHE A 160 2.41 2.42 4.09
CA PHE A 160 2.55 2.69 5.53
C PHE A 160 2.96 1.44 6.32
N PRO A 161 4.15 0.86 6.07
CA PRO A 161 4.57 -0.42 6.67
C PRO A 161 4.74 -0.35 8.19
N SER A 162 5.04 0.84 8.73
CA SER A 162 5.27 1.04 10.16
C SER A 162 4.00 1.42 10.94
N ALA A 163 2.84 1.56 10.27
CA ALA A 163 1.61 2.06 10.89
C ALA A 163 1.12 1.16 12.03
N ALA A 164 1.33 -0.15 11.94
CA ALA A 164 0.99 -1.10 13.00
C ALA A 164 1.76 -0.85 14.32
N TYR A 165 2.86 -0.10 14.26
CA TYR A 165 3.70 0.27 15.39
C TYR A 165 3.52 1.74 15.82
N GLY A 166 2.53 2.43 15.25
CA GLY A 166 2.19 3.82 15.60
C GLY A 166 2.87 4.88 14.74
N ASP A 167 3.71 4.48 13.79
CA ASP A 167 4.35 5.40 12.83
C ASP A 167 3.54 5.42 11.53
N LEU A 168 2.79 6.51 11.34
CA LEU A 168 1.94 6.72 10.16
C LEU A 168 2.68 7.42 9.02
N SER A 169 4.01 7.51 9.07
CA SER A 169 4.79 8.07 7.97
C SER A 169 4.78 7.17 6.73
N PRO A 170 4.80 7.76 5.53
CA PRO A 170 4.94 6.99 4.30
C PRO A 170 6.25 6.21 4.26
N ASN A 171 6.24 5.10 3.53
CA ASN A 171 7.40 4.26 3.33
C ASN A 171 8.51 5.06 2.61
N PRO A 172 9.70 5.22 3.22
CA PRO A 172 10.78 6.00 2.61
C PRO A 172 11.26 5.43 1.27
N THR A 173 11.01 4.14 0.98
CA THR A 173 11.38 3.53 -0.30
C THR A 173 10.47 3.96 -1.46
N LEU A 174 9.30 4.56 -1.18
CA LEU A 174 8.38 5.03 -2.23
C LEU A 174 9.04 6.03 -3.16
N LYS A 175 9.84 6.96 -2.62
CA LYS A 175 10.54 7.97 -3.42
C LYS A 175 11.51 7.35 -4.40
N THR A 176 12.28 6.35 -3.95
CA THR A 176 13.19 5.60 -4.82
C THR A 176 12.42 4.82 -5.87
N PHE A 177 11.34 4.14 -5.47
CA PHE A 177 10.50 3.39 -6.39
C PHE A 177 9.85 4.26 -7.49
N VAL A 178 9.32 5.44 -7.14
CA VAL A 178 8.75 6.37 -8.13
C VAL A 178 9.84 6.92 -9.05
N LYS A 179 11.07 7.09 -8.55
CA LYS A 179 12.22 7.42 -9.39
C LYS A 179 12.55 6.27 -10.36
N ASP A 180 12.56 5.03 -9.89
CA ASP A 180 12.81 3.86 -10.75
C ASP A 180 11.74 3.76 -11.85
N ILE A 181 10.47 4.06 -11.55
CA ILE A 181 9.41 4.18 -12.56
C ILE A 181 9.75 5.28 -13.57
N ALA A 182 10.19 6.46 -13.11
CA ALA A 182 10.54 7.58 -13.98
C ALA A 182 11.69 7.22 -14.94
N ASP A 183 12.72 6.54 -14.43
CA ASP A 183 13.88 6.12 -15.22
C ASP A 183 13.48 5.09 -16.31
N HIS A 184 12.66 4.08 -15.95
CA HIS A 184 12.13 3.11 -16.92
C HIS A 184 11.20 3.77 -17.96
N PHE A 185 10.38 4.72 -17.52
CA PHE A 185 9.47 5.43 -18.41
C PHE A 185 10.23 6.35 -19.39
N HIS A 186 11.31 6.98 -18.93
CA HIS A 186 12.20 7.74 -19.80
C HIS A 186 12.85 6.85 -20.85
N GLU A 187 13.39 5.68 -20.47
CA GLU A 187 13.98 4.74 -21.43
C GLU A 187 12.96 4.32 -22.51
N ILE A 188 11.73 3.96 -22.10
CA ILE A 188 10.67 3.58 -23.04
C ILE A 188 10.28 4.76 -23.95
N SER A 189 10.14 5.97 -23.40
CA SER A 189 9.84 7.17 -24.20
C SER A 189 10.92 7.43 -25.25
N ASP A 190 12.18 7.26 -24.89
CA ASP A 190 13.32 7.40 -25.80
C ASP A 190 13.37 6.32 -26.87
N LEU A 191 13.07 5.07 -26.51
CA LEU A 191 12.98 3.97 -27.47
C LEU A 191 11.81 4.18 -28.43
N VAL A 192 10.66 4.67 -27.94
CA VAL A 192 9.51 5.00 -28.79
C VAL A 192 9.89 6.03 -29.85
N LYS A 193 10.58 7.11 -29.48
CA LYS A 193 11.04 8.12 -30.45
C LYS A 193 12.05 7.59 -31.48
N LYS A 194 12.86 6.59 -31.11
CA LYS A 194 13.94 6.06 -31.95
C LYS A 194 13.50 4.91 -32.84
N GLU A 195 12.67 4.01 -32.31
CA GLU A 195 12.31 2.74 -32.96
C GLU A 195 10.96 2.81 -33.68
N LEU A 196 10.01 3.61 -33.20
CA LEU A 196 8.70 3.75 -33.85
C LEU A 196 8.73 4.85 -34.91
N ASN A 197 8.30 4.47 -36.11
CA ASN A 197 8.12 5.37 -37.24
C ASN A 197 7.01 4.81 -38.15
N PRO A 198 6.53 5.57 -39.15
CA PRO A 198 5.49 5.13 -40.09
C PRO A 198 5.73 3.75 -40.72
N THR A 199 6.98 3.35 -40.93
CA THR A 199 7.35 2.12 -41.65
C THR A 199 7.69 0.94 -40.71
N SER A 200 7.78 1.18 -39.39
CA SER A 200 8.16 0.18 -38.39
C SER A 200 7.32 0.31 -37.12
N LEU A 201 6.11 -0.25 -37.16
CA LEU A 201 5.23 -0.37 -35.99
C LEU A 201 5.27 -1.74 -35.30
N ASN A 202 6.04 -2.71 -35.80
CA ASN A 202 6.07 -4.06 -35.23
C ASN A 202 6.96 -4.11 -33.96
N LEU A 203 6.34 -4.39 -32.80
CA LEU A 203 7.03 -4.43 -31.51
C LEU A 203 7.47 -5.83 -31.05
N LYS A 204 7.27 -6.89 -31.84
CA LYS A 204 7.50 -8.29 -31.41
C LYS A 204 8.90 -8.54 -30.85
N ASN A 205 9.92 -7.93 -31.46
CA ASN A 205 11.32 -8.05 -31.07
C ASN A 205 11.91 -6.70 -30.65
N SER A 206 11.08 -5.70 -30.36
CA SER A 206 11.56 -4.37 -29.99
C SER A 206 12.06 -4.37 -28.55
N ARG A 207 12.99 -3.46 -28.26
CA ARG A 207 13.41 -3.22 -26.87
C ARG A 207 12.28 -2.63 -26.03
N ILE A 208 11.36 -1.91 -26.68
CA ILE A 208 10.17 -1.32 -26.05
C ILE A 208 9.36 -2.40 -25.31
N ALA A 209 9.08 -3.53 -25.96
CA ALA A 209 8.29 -4.61 -25.35
C ALA A 209 8.99 -5.21 -24.11
N PHE A 210 10.31 -5.37 -24.17
CA PHE A 210 11.12 -5.87 -23.05
C PHE A 210 11.15 -4.89 -21.88
N CYS A 211 11.47 -3.62 -22.13
CA CYS A 211 11.52 -2.58 -21.09
C CYS A 211 10.14 -2.39 -20.45
N TRP A 212 9.07 -2.44 -21.24
CA TRP A 212 7.71 -2.39 -20.72
C TRP A 212 7.39 -3.60 -19.81
N ALA A 213 7.72 -4.82 -20.22
CA ALA A 213 7.53 -6.01 -19.38
C ALA A 213 8.28 -5.90 -18.05
N SER A 214 9.52 -5.41 -18.07
CA SER A 214 10.33 -5.13 -16.87
C SER A 214 9.67 -4.10 -15.95
N SER A 215 9.20 -2.98 -16.51
CA SER A 215 8.48 -1.93 -15.76
C SER A 215 7.19 -2.47 -15.12
N ASN A 216 6.41 -3.28 -15.83
CA ASN A 216 5.22 -3.90 -15.23
C ASN A 216 5.56 -4.85 -14.10
N PHE A 217 6.64 -5.62 -14.22
CA PHE A 217 7.09 -6.51 -13.16
C PHE A 217 7.46 -5.70 -11.91
N LEU A 218 8.26 -4.64 -12.07
CA LEU A 218 8.61 -3.71 -10.99
C LEU A 218 7.37 -3.17 -10.27
N VAL A 219 6.37 -2.69 -11.03
CA VAL A 219 5.14 -2.15 -10.43
C VAL A 219 4.25 -3.24 -9.82
N SER A 220 4.14 -4.40 -10.47
CA SER A 220 3.35 -5.53 -9.97
C SER A 220 3.92 -6.07 -8.67
N ASP A 221 5.25 -6.19 -8.56
CA ASP A 221 5.95 -6.65 -7.36
C ASP A 221 5.74 -5.67 -6.21
N PHE A 222 5.98 -4.38 -6.48
CA PHE A 222 5.78 -3.34 -5.48
C PHE A 222 4.32 -3.22 -5.07
N LEU A 223 3.34 -3.17 -5.97
CA LEU A 223 1.93 -3.00 -5.57
C LEU A 223 1.25 -4.31 -5.15
N GLY A 224 1.84 -5.48 -5.45
CA GLY A 224 1.20 -6.78 -5.24
C GLY A 224 -0.07 -6.97 -6.06
N ILE A 225 -0.17 -6.27 -7.18
CA ILE A 225 -1.30 -6.36 -8.08
C ILE A 225 -0.78 -7.06 -9.32
N SER A 226 -1.32 -8.25 -9.62
CA SER A 226 -1.03 -8.93 -10.88
C SER A 226 -1.42 -8.02 -12.04
N ARG A 227 -0.42 -7.55 -12.79
CA ARG A 227 -0.66 -6.86 -14.05
C ARG A 227 -0.60 -7.87 -15.19
N PRO A 228 -1.73 -8.14 -15.87
CA PRO A 228 -1.69 -8.94 -17.07
C PRO A 228 -1.16 -8.06 -18.20
N VAL A 229 0.12 -8.17 -18.53
CA VAL A 229 0.56 -7.79 -19.88
C VAL A 229 0.84 -9.08 -20.62
N VAL A 230 -0.07 -9.42 -21.51
CA VAL A 230 0.13 -10.51 -22.45
C VAL A 230 0.84 -9.88 -23.65
N PRO A 231 2.08 -10.28 -23.97
CA PRO A 231 2.84 -9.71 -25.09
C PRO A 231 2.09 -9.74 -26.43
N ILE A 232 1.19 -10.71 -26.60
CA ILE A 232 0.35 -10.90 -27.79
C ILE A 232 -0.56 -9.68 -28.07
N VAL A 233 -1.00 -8.95 -27.04
CA VAL A 233 -1.89 -7.79 -27.21
C VAL A 233 -1.15 -6.62 -27.86
N ILE A 234 0.16 -6.52 -27.62
CA ILE A 234 1.04 -5.48 -28.16
C ILE A 234 1.19 -5.62 -29.68
N GLU A 235 1.20 -6.86 -30.19
CA GLU A 235 1.37 -7.11 -31.63
C GLU A 235 0.18 -6.61 -32.46
N ARG A 236 -1.04 -6.61 -31.89
CA ARG A 236 -2.25 -6.20 -32.61
C ARG A 236 -2.36 -4.69 -32.71
N ASP A 237 -2.19 -4.00 -31.59
CA ASP A 237 -2.35 -2.54 -31.49
C ASP A 237 -1.24 -1.90 -30.63
N PRO A 238 -0.01 -1.80 -31.15
CA PRO A 238 1.15 -1.31 -30.41
C PRO A 238 0.97 0.14 -29.95
N ILE A 239 0.33 0.99 -30.75
CA ILE A 239 0.17 2.41 -30.44
C ILE A 239 -0.82 2.61 -29.29
N ASP A 240 -1.99 1.96 -29.34
CA ASP A 240 -2.96 2.12 -28.25
C ASP A 240 -2.47 1.46 -26.96
N GLN A 241 -1.80 0.32 -27.06
CA GLN A 241 -1.18 -0.36 -25.91
C GLN A 241 -0.11 0.51 -25.23
N LEU A 242 0.76 1.16 -26.01
CA LEU A 242 1.76 2.09 -25.46
C LEU A 242 1.12 3.35 -24.87
N ARG A 243 0.03 3.85 -25.45
CA ARG A 243 -0.74 4.96 -24.90
C ARG A 243 -1.33 4.59 -23.54
N GLN A 244 -1.99 3.44 -23.44
CA GLN A 244 -2.53 2.94 -22.18
C GLN A 244 -1.44 2.76 -21.12
N TYR A 245 -0.28 2.20 -21.51
CA TYR A 245 0.86 2.09 -20.61
C TYR A 245 1.33 3.46 -20.09
N ALA A 246 1.48 4.44 -20.98
CA ALA A 246 1.93 5.78 -20.62
C ALA A 246 0.96 6.47 -19.64
N GLN A 247 -0.36 6.34 -19.89
CA GLN A 247 -1.40 6.84 -19.00
C GLN A 247 -1.35 6.17 -17.63
N ILE A 248 -1.32 4.83 -17.61
CA ILE A 248 -1.26 4.04 -16.37
C ILE A 248 0.00 4.36 -15.56
N THR A 249 1.15 4.53 -16.21
CA THR A 249 2.42 4.85 -15.54
C THR A 249 2.34 6.21 -14.84
N LEU A 250 1.80 7.23 -15.54
CA LEU A 250 1.58 8.55 -14.96
C LEU A 250 0.58 8.50 -13.80
N ALA A 251 -0.53 7.75 -13.97
CA ALA A 251 -1.55 7.57 -12.95
C ALA A 251 -0.99 6.90 -11.68
N ILE A 252 -0.13 5.89 -11.82
CA ILE A 252 0.54 5.26 -10.66
C ILE A 252 1.44 6.25 -9.94
N ALA A 253 2.29 6.98 -10.66
CA ALA A 253 3.25 7.89 -10.05
C ALA A 253 2.53 8.98 -9.24
N LYS A 254 1.48 9.59 -9.83
CA LYS A 254 0.63 10.56 -9.15
C LYS A 254 -0.17 9.92 -8.01
N GLY A 255 -0.80 8.80 -8.26
CA GLY A 255 -1.62 8.12 -7.27
C GLY A 255 -0.82 7.62 -6.06
N LEU A 256 0.44 7.23 -6.24
CA LEU A 256 1.32 6.89 -5.10
C LEU A 256 1.72 8.12 -4.30
N GLN A 257 1.98 9.25 -4.97
CA GLN A 257 2.15 10.53 -4.28
C GLN A 257 0.88 10.89 -3.49
N ASP A 258 -0.30 10.74 -4.09
CA ASP A 258 -1.57 11.04 -3.43
C ASP A 258 -1.81 10.10 -2.25
N CYS A 259 -1.48 8.82 -2.39
CA CYS A 259 -1.55 7.83 -1.30
C CYS A 259 -0.59 8.19 -0.15
N ALA A 260 0.67 8.55 -0.44
CA ALA A 260 1.62 8.99 0.56
C ALA A 260 1.17 10.30 1.23
N ASN A 261 0.51 11.17 0.48
CA ASN A 261 0.00 12.46 0.93
C ASN A 261 -1.46 12.47 1.36
N PHE A 262 -2.10 11.32 1.60
CA PHE A 262 -3.54 11.33 1.89
C PHE A 262 -3.85 12.06 3.22
N HIS A 263 -2.87 12.20 4.10
CA HIS A 263 -2.89 13.02 5.32
C HIS A 263 -2.17 14.38 5.19
N LYS A 264 -1.86 14.82 3.97
CA LYS A 264 -1.12 16.06 3.66
C LYS A 264 0.31 16.07 4.22
N PHE A 265 1.06 14.98 4.06
CA PHE A 265 2.49 14.91 4.43
C PHE A 265 3.40 15.81 3.58
N TYR A 266 2.87 16.48 2.54
CA TYR A 266 3.60 17.37 1.61
C TYR A 266 4.83 16.72 0.96
N GLU A 267 4.82 15.39 0.76
CA GLU A 267 5.84 14.71 -0.03
C GLU A 267 5.70 15.12 -1.50
N ASN A 268 6.56 16.04 -1.94
CA ASN A 268 6.69 16.36 -3.34
C ASN A 268 7.70 15.41 -4.01
N TYR A 269 7.20 14.51 -4.85
CA TYR A 269 8.05 13.70 -5.71
C TYR A 269 8.48 14.55 -6.89
N SER A 270 9.69 15.12 -6.79
CA SER A 270 10.29 15.99 -7.80
C SER A 270 10.37 15.38 -9.20
N VAL A 271 10.24 14.05 -9.31
CA VAL A 271 10.27 13.30 -10.58
C VAL A 271 8.93 13.31 -11.33
N ILE A 272 7.80 13.68 -10.69
CA ILE A 272 6.49 13.65 -11.36
C ILE A 272 6.41 14.63 -12.55
N PRO A 273 6.88 15.88 -12.45
CA PRO A 273 6.93 16.78 -13.61
C PRO A 273 7.77 16.21 -14.78
N GLU A 274 8.81 15.42 -14.49
CA GLU A 274 9.59 14.74 -15.52
C GLU A 274 8.77 13.65 -16.22
N ILE A 275 8.03 12.83 -15.45
CA ILE A 275 7.12 11.82 -16.00
C ILE A 275 6.03 12.49 -16.86
N GLU A 276 5.45 13.61 -16.42
CA GLU A 276 4.47 14.37 -17.20
C GLU A 276 5.04 14.86 -18.53
N ARG A 277 6.29 15.33 -18.52
CA ARG A 277 7.00 15.74 -19.74
C ARG A 277 7.19 14.54 -20.68
N TYR A 278 7.72 13.42 -20.17
CA TYR A 278 7.91 12.21 -20.99
C TYR A 278 6.60 11.66 -21.54
N TYR A 279 5.52 11.73 -20.76
CA TYR A 279 4.18 11.35 -21.18
C TYR A 279 3.70 12.24 -22.34
N SER A 280 3.87 13.56 -22.22
CA SER A 280 3.44 14.51 -23.25
C SER A 280 4.23 14.32 -24.55
N GLU A 281 5.54 14.12 -24.45
CA GLU A 281 6.40 13.85 -25.60
C GLU A 281 6.04 12.52 -26.29
N MET A 282 5.85 11.45 -25.52
CA MET A 282 5.47 10.14 -26.04
C MET A 282 4.07 10.17 -26.67
N LYS A 283 3.11 10.82 -26.00
CA LYS A 283 1.73 10.98 -26.49
C LYS A 283 1.70 11.63 -27.87
N LYS A 284 2.48 12.69 -28.07
CA LYS A 284 2.58 13.37 -29.37
C LYS A 284 3.05 12.42 -30.49
N VAL A 285 4.11 11.66 -30.25
CA VAL A 285 4.62 10.67 -31.23
C VAL A 285 3.57 9.60 -31.53
N LEU A 286 2.87 9.10 -30.51
CA LEU A 286 1.82 8.09 -30.68
C LEU A 286 0.60 8.64 -31.42
N GLU A 287 0.25 9.92 -31.24
CA GLU A 287 -0.84 10.58 -31.98
C GLU A 287 -0.50 10.74 -33.47
N GLU A 288 0.76 11.08 -33.79
CA GLU A 288 1.25 11.18 -35.18
C GLU A 288 1.22 9.82 -35.90
N LEU A 289 1.40 8.71 -35.17
CA LEU A 289 1.40 7.34 -35.72
C LEU A 289 0.02 6.65 -35.69
N GLN A 290 -0.98 7.27 -35.05
CA GLN A 290 -2.28 6.63 -34.80
C GLN A 290 -3.02 6.30 -36.11
N SER A 291 -3.05 7.23 -37.07
CA SER A 291 -3.81 7.05 -38.32
C SER A 291 -3.28 5.86 -39.13
N ILE A 292 -1.95 5.75 -39.26
CA ILE A 292 -1.27 4.62 -39.92
C ILE A 292 -1.53 3.31 -39.18
N ASN A 293 -1.49 3.32 -37.85
CA ASN A 293 -1.76 2.13 -37.05
C ASN A 293 -3.22 1.65 -37.18
N ASP A 294 -4.17 2.58 -37.23
CA ASP A 294 -5.59 2.28 -37.46
C ASP A 294 -5.81 1.72 -38.87
N ALA A 295 -5.19 2.34 -39.87
CA ALA A 295 -5.19 1.86 -41.25
C ALA A 295 -4.64 0.43 -41.34
N ARG A 296 -3.46 0.19 -40.75
CA ARG A 296 -2.81 -1.11 -40.68
C ARG A 296 -3.74 -2.16 -40.07
N THR A 297 -4.29 -1.87 -38.90
CA THR A 297 -5.13 -2.81 -38.14
C THR A 297 -6.41 -3.15 -38.91
N LYS A 298 -7.09 -2.16 -39.49
CA LYS A 298 -8.30 -2.36 -40.31
C LYS A 298 -8.01 -3.20 -41.55
N ILE A 299 -6.95 -2.86 -42.30
CA ILE A 299 -6.59 -3.56 -43.54
C ILE A 299 -6.16 -5.00 -43.27
N LEU A 300 -5.30 -5.22 -42.27
CA LEU A 300 -4.85 -6.57 -41.93
C LEU A 300 -6.00 -7.44 -41.42
N ASN A 301 -6.90 -6.90 -40.57
CA ASN A 301 -8.09 -7.64 -40.14
C ASN A 301 -9.01 -7.98 -41.32
N ALA A 302 -9.19 -7.08 -42.29
CA ALA A 302 -9.99 -7.36 -43.48
C ALA A 302 -9.37 -8.49 -44.33
N LEU A 303 -8.04 -8.48 -44.48
CA LEU A 303 -7.30 -9.52 -45.19
C LEU A 303 -7.33 -10.86 -44.46
N GLU A 304 -7.06 -10.89 -43.15
CA GLU A 304 -7.07 -12.11 -42.33
C GLU A 304 -8.44 -12.81 -42.37
N ASN A 305 -9.53 -12.05 -42.42
CA ASN A 305 -10.88 -12.62 -42.55
C ASN A 305 -11.18 -13.17 -43.96
N ALA A 306 -10.51 -12.67 -45.00
CA ALA A 306 -10.80 -13.02 -46.39
C ALA A 306 -9.84 -14.04 -47.00
N THR A 307 -8.67 -14.24 -46.39
CA THR A 307 -7.56 -15.03 -46.94
C THR A 307 -7.12 -16.13 -45.99
N ASP A 308 -6.49 -17.17 -46.52
CA ASP A 308 -5.78 -18.18 -45.74
C ASP A 308 -4.36 -17.70 -45.37
N ASP A 309 -3.62 -18.51 -44.61
CA ASP A 309 -2.24 -18.25 -44.19
C ASP A 309 -1.26 -18.10 -45.38
N HIS A 310 -1.65 -18.58 -46.57
CA HIS A 310 -0.88 -18.49 -47.80
C HIS A 310 -1.24 -17.26 -48.65
N GLY A 311 -2.18 -16.43 -48.19
CA GLY A 311 -2.66 -15.24 -48.89
C GLY A 311 -3.60 -15.55 -50.04
N ASN A 312 -4.09 -16.79 -50.17
CA ASN A 312 -5.14 -17.10 -51.14
C ASN A 312 -6.49 -16.70 -50.56
N LEU A 313 -7.39 -16.21 -51.42
CA LEU A 313 -8.79 -16.08 -51.03
C LEU A 313 -9.32 -17.43 -50.56
N ASN A 314 -10.11 -17.40 -49.49
CA ASN A 314 -10.66 -18.62 -48.92
C ASN A 314 -11.54 -19.33 -49.97
N ALA A 315 -10.99 -20.37 -50.63
CA ALA A 315 -11.50 -20.97 -51.87
C ALA A 315 -12.91 -21.58 -51.78
N LYS A 316 -13.49 -21.62 -50.58
CA LYS A 316 -14.85 -22.09 -50.32
C LYS A 316 -15.90 -20.99 -50.42
N ASP A 317 -15.50 -19.74 -50.66
CA ASP A 317 -16.38 -18.60 -50.46
C ASP A 317 -16.20 -17.49 -51.51
N ASP A 318 -16.96 -17.54 -52.60
CA ASP A 318 -17.13 -16.40 -53.53
C ASP A 318 -17.55 -15.11 -52.77
N TYR A 319 -18.15 -15.29 -51.59
CA TYR A 319 -18.49 -14.21 -50.67
C TYR A 319 -17.25 -13.54 -50.06
N ALA A 320 -16.13 -14.24 -49.83
CA ALA A 320 -14.93 -13.66 -49.21
C ALA A 320 -14.31 -12.55 -50.06
N SER A 321 -14.20 -12.80 -51.37
CA SER A 321 -13.76 -11.82 -52.38
C SER A 321 -14.63 -10.56 -52.37
N LYS A 322 -15.96 -10.75 -52.46
CA LYS A 322 -16.93 -9.64 -52.43
C LYS A 322 -16.94 -8.91 -51.09
N SER A 323 -16.80 -9.64 -49.99
CA SER A 323 -16.74 -9.12 -48.62
C SER A 323 -15.50 -8.24 -48.43
N LEU A 324 -14.33 -8.69 -48.90
CA LEU A 324 -13.10 -7.91 -48.85
C LEU A 324 -13.23 -6.60 -49.63
N SER A 325 -13.66 -6.65 -50.89
CA SER A 325 -13.86 -5.44 -51.70
C SER A 325 -14.86 -4.47 -51.06
N ASN A 326 -15.97 -4.99 -50.53
CA ASN A 326 -16.96 -4.15 -49.84
C ASN A 326 -16.35 -3.50 -48.59
N ARG A 327 -15.62 -4.26 -47.77
CA ARG A 327 -15.01 -3.74 -46.55
C ARG A 327 -13.93 -2.70 -46.83
N LEU A 328 -13.07 -2.91 -47.84
CA LEU A 328 -12.10 -1.91 -48.26
C LEU A 328 -12.78 -0.64 -48.81
N LYS A 329 -13.89 -0.79 -49.54
CA LYS A 329 -14.69 0.35 -50.03
C LYS A 329 -15.38 1.13 -48.91
N GLU A 330 -15.76 0.48 -47.81
CA GLU A 330 -16.28 1.18 -46.62
C GLU A 330 -15.22 2.10 -46.01
N PHE A 331 -13.94 1.71 -46.05
CA PHE A 331 -12.83 2.53 -45.56
C PHE A 331 -12.53 3.76 -46.42
N THR A 332 -13.13 3.90 -47.61
CA THR A 332 -12.98 5.09 -48.46
C THR A 332 -14.09 6.12 -48.27
N HIS A 333 -15.11 5.83 -47.46
CA HIS A 333 -16.26 6.70 -47.31
C HIS A 333 -16.00 7.77 -46.25
N GLU A 334 -15.58 8.97 -46.68
CA GLU A 334 -15.36 10.15 -45.84
C GLU A 334 -16.49 10.47 -44.82
N PRO A 335 -17.79 10.28 -45.13
CA PRO A 335 -18.86 10.55 -44.16
C PRO A 335 -18.77 9.68 -42.90
N ASN A 336 -18.07 8.55 -42.96
CA ASN A 336 -17.78 7.71 -41.81
C ASN A 336 -16.37 8.01 -41.29
N VAL A 337 -16.23 9.13 -40.58
CA VAL A 337 -14.95 9.62 -40.02
C VAL A 337 -14.22 8.56 -39.19
N ARG A 338 -14.94 7.61 -38.59
CA ARG A 338 -14.33 6.51 -37.82
C ARG A 338 -13.71 5.43 -38.70
N GLU A 339 -14.27 5.19 -39.88
CA GLU A 339 -13.84 4.11 -40.77
C GLU A 339 -12.90 4.59 -41.89
N TYR A 340 -12.93 5.89 -42.23
CA TYR A 340 -12.07 6.49 -43.25
C TYR A 340 -10.57 6.22 -43.01
N ILE A 341 -9.85 5.91 -44.10
CA ILE A 341 -8.40 5.75 -44.13
C ILE A 341 -7.82 6.69 -45.20
N ASP A 342 -6.83 7.50 -44.82
CA ASP A 342 -6.13 8.39 -45.72
C ASP A 342 -5.32 7.58 -46.77
N PRO A 343 -5.38 7.91 -48.06
CA PRO A 343 -4.61 7.21 -49.10
C PRO A 343 -3.09 7.15 -48.85
N GLU A 344 -2.48 8.13 -48.19
CA GLU A 344 -1.05 8.10 -47.86
C GLU A 344 -0.74 7.06 -46.77
N ASP A 345 -1.66 6.86 -45.82
CA ASP A 345 -1.55 5.80 -44.83
C ASP A 345 -1.68 4.43 -45.50
N VAL A 346 -2.58 4.28 -46.49
CA VAL A 346 -2.73 3.04 -47.28
C VAL A 346 -1.43 2.69 -47.99
N LYS A 347 -0.76 3.68 -48.60
CA LYS A 347 0.53 3.48 -49.26
C LYS A 347 1.55 2.90 -48.30
N THR A 348 1.69 3.53 -47.14
CA THR A 348 2.60 3.08 -46.09
C THR A 348 2.26 1.66 -45.62
N VAL A 349 0.96 1.36 -45.42
CA VAL A 349 0.46 0.03 -45.04
C VAL A 349 0.82 -1.03 -46.08
N LEU A 350 0.54 -0.74 -47.36
CA LEU A 350 0.80 -1.64 -48.48
C LEU A 350 2.29 -1.96 -48.64
N GLU A 351 3.14 -0.94 -48.52
CA GLU A 351 4.59 -1.09 -48.73
C GLU A 351 5.23 -1.93 -47.62
N HIS A 352 4.89 -1.64 -46.35
CA HIS A 352 5.64 -2.13 -45.20
C HIS A 352 4.94 -3.22 -44.37
N TYR A 353 3.62 -3.32 -44.39
CA TYR A 353 2.90 -4.14 -43.42
C TYR A 353 2.11 -5.29 -44.03
N ILE A 354 1.64 -5.17 -45.28
CA ILE A 354 0.96 -6.27 -45.95
C ILE A 354 1.99 -7.37 -46.30
N PRO A 355 1.83 -8.61 -45.80
CA PRO A 355 2.72 -9.71 -46.16
C PRO A 355 2.75 -9.93 -47.67
N SER A 356 3.91 -10.28 -48.23
CA SER A 356 4.07 -10.49 -49.67
C SER A 356 3.09 -11.51 -50.25
N SER A 357 2.71 -12.52 -49.46
CA SER A 357 1.68 -13.52 -49.81
C SER A 357 0.29 -12.89 -50.05
N HIS A 358 -0.03 -11.81 -49.36
CA HIS A 358 -1.34 -11.16 -49.37
C HIS A 358 -1.39 -9.94 -50.30
N LYS A 359 -0.23 -9.43 -50.75
CA LYS A 359 -0.14 -8.19 -51.55
C LYS A 359 -0.95 -8.25 -52.84
N GLN A 360 -0.91 -9.37 -53.56
CA GLN A 360 -1.64 -9.48 -54.83
C GLN A 360 -3.16 -9.41 -54.62
N VAL A 361 -3.68 -10.18 -53.65
CA VAL A 361 -5.11 -10.16 -53.31
C VAL A 361 -5.53 -8.77 -52.84
N PHE A 362 -4.71 -8.09 -52.04
CA PHE A 362 -5.02 -6.72 -51.65
C PHE A 362 -5.11 -5.78 -52.86
N LEU A 363 -4.13 -5.84 -53.79
CA LEU A 363 -4.11 -4.99 -54.99
C LEU A 363 -5.30 -5.24 -55.91
N ASP A 364 -5.69 -6.51 -56.09
CA ASP A 364 -6.83 -6.90 -56.94
C ASP A 364 -8.17 -6.40 -56.40
N HIS A 365 -8.28 -6.27 -55.07
CA HIS A 365 -9.50 -5.84 -54.38
C HIS A 365 -9.48 -4.37 -53.93
N MET A 366 -8.37 -3.66 -54.16
CA MET A 366 -8.16 -2.28 -53.73
C MET A 366 -9.13 -1.33 -54.41
N PRO A 367 -9.80 -0.42 -53.67
CA PRO A 367 -10.67 0.60 -54.24
C PRO A 367 -9.94 1.48 -55.28
N VAL A 368 -10.65 1.83 -56.36
CA VAL A 368 -10.12 2.66 -57.45
C VAL A 368 -9.60 4.02 -56.94
N SER A 369 -10.24 4.59 -55.92
CA SER A 369 -9.81 5.86 -55.31
C SER A 369 -8.39 5.76 -54.73
N TRP A 370 -8.06 4.67 -54.04
CA TRP A 370 -6.72 4.43 -53.51
C TRP A 370 -5.73 4.14 -54.65
N GLN A 371 -6.12 3.37 -55.67
CA GLN A 371 -5.28 3.13 -56.86
C GLN A 371 -4.85 4.45 -57.53
N LEU A 372 -5.79 5.37 -57.73
CA LEU A 372 -5.52 6.68 -58.32
C LEU A 372 -4.59 7.53 -57.45
N ALA A 373 -4.81 7.55 -56.12
CA ALA A 373 -3.96 8.28 -55.19
C ALA A 373 -2.51 7.74 -55.18
N LEU A 374 -2.35 6.42 -55.19
CA LEU A 374 -1.04 5.78 -55.25
C LEU A 374 -0.29 6.15 -56.55
N GLN A 375 -0.98 6.16 -57.70
CA GLN A 375 -0.40 6.57 -58.99
C GLN A 375 0.00 8.06 -59.02
N GLN A 376 -0.77 8.93 -58.36
CA GLN A 376 -0.44 10.35 -58.27
C GLN A 376 0.84 10.56 -57.43
N SER A 377 0.99 9.85 -56.31
CA SER A 377 2.16 9.93 -55.44
C SER A 377 3.47 9.46 -56.13
N THR A 378 3.39 8.51 -57.06
CA THR A 378 4.55 8.02 -57.82
C THR A 378 5.02 9.03 -58.87
N ASN A 379 4.09 9.78 -59.47
CA ASN A 379 4.43 10.75 -60.53
C ASN A 379 5.05 12.04 -59.98
N THR A 380 4.66 12.48 -58.78
CA THR A 380 5.29 13.64 -58.12
C THR A 380 6.72 13.35 -57.69
N SER A 381 7.01 12.12 -57.28
CA SER A 381 8.36 11.71 -56.84
C SER A 381 9.40 11.69 -57.99
N SER A 382 8.96 11.54 -59.24
CA SER A 382 9.85 11.48 -60.42
C SER A 382 10.17 12.84 -61.04
N VAL A 383 9.52 13.93 -60.60
CA VAL A 383 9.72 15.28 -61.17
C VAL A 383 10.76 16.08 -60.38
N ASP A 384 11.05 15.68 -59.14
CA ASP A 384 12.03 16.34 -58.26
C ASP A 384 13.40 15.62 -58.19
N GLN A 385 13.62 14.60 -59.02
CA GLN A 385 14.92 13.95 -59.28
C GLN A 385 15.42 14.30 -60.68
#